data_AF-A0A812VR18-F1
#
_entry.id   AF-A0A812VR18-F1
#
_cell.length_a   1.000
_cell.length_b   1.000
_cell.length_c   1.000
_cell.angle_alpha   90.00
_cell.angle_beta   90.00
_cell.angle_gamma   90.00
#
_symmetry.space_group_name_H-M   'P 1'
#
loop_
_entity.id
_entity.type
_entity.pdbx_description
1 polymer ?
#
loop_
_entity_poly.entity_id
_entity_poly.type
_entity_poly.pdbx_seq_one_letter_code
_entity_poly.pdbx_strand_id
1 'polypeptide(L)'
;MAALPKRWAWTFLKEGLKFRVGRLYETFWNSQSNVKYTVVFLYPGALFWVRWRAETQYKYNVFIADKQVEPDTTQNLISSWKNGSVFYFPAMATVQDLKQSVYGDASKVPPAVRAGCHGRMMEDSDNLALAVRTFCKRDPKIVLWEEETEKAAC
;
A
#
# COMPACT_ATOMS: atom_id res chain seq x y z
N MET A 1 10.27 60.67 20.53
CA MET A 1 10.25 59.20 20.49
C MET A 1 8.97 58.77 19.77
N ALA A 2 9.07 58.31 18.53
CA ALA A 2 7.89 57.88 17.78
C ALA A 2 7.32 56.60 18.42
N ALA A 3 6.03 56.59 18.73
CA ALA A 3 5.35 55.44 19.29
C ALA A 3 5.49 54.24 18.33
N LEU A 4 6.05 53.13 18.82
CA LEU A 4 6.05 51.86 18.10
C LEU A 4 4.60 51.56 17.70
N PRO A 5 4.30 51.39 16.39
CA PRO A 5 2.93 51.12 15.97
C PRO A 5 2.47 49.85 16.68
N LYS A 6 1.29 49.89 17.33
CA LYS A 6 0.65 48.72 17.97
C LYS A 6 0.28 47.70 16.87
N ARG A 7 1.28 47.00 16.34
CA ARG A 7 1.11 45.93 15.37
C ARG A 7 0.60 44.72 16.12
N TRP A 8 -0.58 44.27 15.72
CA TRP A 8 -1.25 43.14 16.34
C TRP A 8 -0.49 41.84 16.00
N ALA A 9 -0.44 40.89 16.94
CA ALA A 9 0.35 39.66 16.75
C ALA A 9 -0.02 38.91 15.45
N TRP A 10 -1.29 38.94 15.06
CA TRP A 10 -1.76 38.33 13.81
C TRP A 10 -1.29 39.03 12.54
N THR A 11 -1.13 40.36 12.56
CA THR A 11 -0.58 41.08 11.40
C THR A 11 0.91 40.79 11.25
N PHE A 12 1.64 40.70 12.36
CA PHE A 12 3.04 40.26 12.36
C PHE A 12 3.20 38.82 11.84
N LEU A 13 2.38 37.87 12.30
CA LEU A 13 2.42 36.49 11.81
C LEU A 13 2.08 36.39 10.32
N LYS A 14 1.08 37.13 9.85
CA LYS A 14 0.69 37.15 8.44
C LYS A 14 1.79 37.73 7.55
N GLU A 15 2.38 38.86 7.96
CA GLU A 15 3.51 39.47 7.25
C GLU A 15 4.74 38.54 7.24
N GLY A 16 5.02 37.87 8.37
CA GLY A 16 6.09 36.89 8.49
C GLY A 16 5.88 35.68 7.57
N LEU A 17 4.67 35.11 7.54
CA LEU A 17 4.35 33.99 6.64
C LEU A 17 4.46 34.42 5.17
N LYS A 18 3.94 35.59 4.82
CA LYS A 18 4.03 36.14 3.46
C LYS A 18 5.48 36.33 3.03
N PHE A 19 6.34 36.84 3.91
CA PHE A 19 7.76 36.98 3.64
C PHE A 19 8.44 35.63 3.40
N ARG A 20 8.15 34.62 4.24
CA ARG A 20 8.73 33.28 4.09
C ARG A 20 8.28 32.58 2.81
N VAL A 21 6.98 32.63 2.50
CA VAL A 21 6.43 32.05 1.27
C VAL A 21 6.98 32.76 0.04
N GLY A 22 7.05 34.11 0.07
CA GLY A 22 7.64 34.90 -1.01
C GLY A 22 9.10 34.51 -1.28
N ARG A 23 9.93 34.42 -0.23
CA ARG A 23 11.33 34.02 -0.35
C ARG A 23 11.50 32.58 -0.84
N LEU A 24 10.64 31.65 -0.41
CA LEU A 24 10.64 30.27 -0.91
C LEU A 24 10.32 30.22 -2.41
N TYR A 25 9.32 30.99 -2.85
CA TYR A 25 8.95 31.09 -4.24
C TYR A 25 10.07 31.68 -5.10
N GLU A 26 10.69 32.78 -4.68
CA GLU A 26 11.83 33.38 -5.39
C GLU A 26 13.01 32.42 -5.50
N THR A 27 13.31 31.69 -4.42
CA THR A 27 14.39 30.67 -4.41
C THR A 27 14.06 29.52 -5.36
N PHE A 28 12.81 29.08 -5.39
CA PHE A 28 12.36 28.02 -6.30
C PHE A 28 12.38 28.47 -7.76
N TRP A 29 11.92 29.69 -8.04
CA TRP A 29 11.89 30.27 -9.39
C TRP A 29 13.28 30.37 -9.99
N ASN A 30 14.23 30.90 -9.20
CA ASN A 30 15.63 31.09 -9.60
C ASN A 30 16.50 29.82 -9.49
N SER A 31 15.90 28.65 -9.22
CA SER A 31 16.60 27.37 -9.17
C SER A 31 16.61 26.64 -10.53
N GLN A 32 17.55 25.72 -10.70
CA GLN A 32 17.73 24.93 -11.92
C GLN A 32 16.50 24.03 -12.19
N SER A 33 15.92 24.15 -13.38
CA SER A 33 14.70 23.42 -13.75
C SER A 33 14.84 21.90 -13.74
N ASN A 34 16.02 21.35 -14.06
CA ASN A 34 16.25 19.91 -14.07
C ASN A 34 16.11 19.27 -12.67
N VAL A 35 16.46 20.02 -11.61
CA VAL A 35 16.52 19.49 -10.24
C VAL A 35 15.34 19.96 -9.39
N LYS A 36 14.82 21.17 -9.63
CA LYS A 36 13.81 21.76 -8.74
C LYS A 36 12.52 20.95 -8.66
N TYR A 37 12.05 20.39 -9.78
CA TYR A 37 10.79 19.63 -9.77
C TYR A 37 10.96 18.24 -9.16
N THR A 38 12.08 17.58 -9.42
CA THR A 38 12.35 16.24 -8.91
C THR A 38 12.52 16.25 -7.39
N VAL A 39 13.29 17.21 -6.87
CA VAL A 39 13.59 17.30 -5.44
C VAL A 39 12.43 17.87 -4.62
N VAL A 40 11.68 18.83 -5.16
CA VAL A 40 10.59 19.47 -4.38
C VAL A 40 9.29 18.68 -4.46
N PHE A 41 8.99 18.04 -5.59
CA PHE A 41 7.71 17.37 -5.78
C PHE A 41 7.83 15.84 -5.85
N LEU A 42 8.73 15.30 -6.67
CA LEU A 42 8.78 13.85 -6.88
C LEU A 42 9.28 13.11 -5.63
N TYR A 43 10.43 13.48 -5.06
CA TYR A 43 10.94 12.78 -3.89
C TYR A 43 10.04 12.92 -2.66
N PRO A 44 9.57 14.12 -2.28
CA PRO A 44 8.68 14.25 -1.13
C PRO A 44 7.33 13.57 -1.36
N GLY A 45 6.79 13.63 -2.58
CA GLY A 45 5.56 12.92 -2.95
C GLY A 45 5.72 11.40 -2.86
N ALA A 46 6.81 10.85 -3.38
CA ALA A 46 7.10 9.42 -3.31
C ALA A 46 7.34 8.97 -1.86
N LEU A 47 8.13 9.71 -1.07
CA LEU A 47 8.37 9.42 0.34
C LEU A 47 7.08 9.49 1.15
N PHE A 48 6.25 10.51 0.92
CA PHE A 48 4.94 10.65 1.55
C PHE A 48 4.06 9.45 1.22
N TRP A 49 3.98 9.05 -0.05
CA TRP A 49 3.16 7.91 -0.46
C TRP A 49 3.65 6.60 0.16
N VAL A 50 4.96 6.33 0.15
CA VAL A 50 5.53 5.11 0.78
C VAL A 50 5.26 5.10 2.28
N ARG A 51 5.47 6.23 2.96
CA ARG A 51 5.22 6.38 4.40
C ARG A 51 3.74 6.19 4.72
N TRP A 52 2.86 6.90 4.02
CA TRP A 52 1.41 6.83 4.19
C TRP A 52 0.91 5.40 3.99
N ARG A 53 1.32 4.74 2.90
CA ARG A 53 0.95 3.35 2.62
C ARG A 53 1.43 2.40 3.72
N ALA A 54 2.67 2.56 4.19
CA ALA A 54 3.25 1.70 5.22
C ALA A 54 2.60 1.89 6.60
N GLU A 55 2.08 3.09 6.91
CA GLU A 55 1.45 3.37 8.21
C GLU A 55 -0.07 3.11 8.22
N THR A 56 -0.74 3.27 7.08
CA THR A 56 -2.20 3.15 7.01
C THR A 56 -2.70 1.77 6.58
N GLN A 57 -1.86 0.98 5.91
CA GLN A 57 -2.23 -0.33 5.40
C GLN A 57 -1.41 -1.45 6.05
N TYR A 58 -2.03 -2.62 6.18
CA TYR A 58 -1.35 -3.81 6.66
C TYR A 58 -0.61 -4.51 5.53
N LYS A 59 0.63 -4.89 5.81
CA LYS A 59 1.51 -5.60 4.89
C LYS A 59 1.33 -7.12 5.04
N TYR A 60 1.10 -7.81 3.92
CA TYR A 60 1.04 -9.27 3.86
C TYR A 60 2.00 -9.81 2.82
N ASN A 61 2.70 -10.90 3.14
CA ASN A 61 3.56 -11.60 2.20
C ASN A 61 2.81 -12.85 1.71
N VAL A 62 2.56 -12.95 0.40
CA VAL A 62 1.77 -14.02 -0.18
C VAL A 62 2.67 -15.04 -0.88
N PHE A 63 2.37 -16.31 -0.66
CA PHE A 63 3.06 -17.46 -1.23
C PHE A 63 2.03 -18.37 -1.88
N ILE A 64 2.38 -19.00 -2.99
CA ILE A 64 1.57 -20.04 -3.63
C ILE A 64 2.33 -21.36 -3.49
N ALA A 65 1.63 -22.39 -3.00
CA ALA A 65 2.22 -23.71 -2.74
C ALA A 65 2.53 -24.46 -4.04
N ASP A 66 1.56 -24.49 -4.96
CA ASP A 66 1.65 -25.26 -6.20
C ASP A 66 1.82 -24.35 -7.41
N LYS A 67 2.76 -24.70 -8.29
CA LYS A 67 3.01 -23.94 -9.53
C LYS A 67 1.81 -23.92 -10.49
N GLN A 68 0.91 -24.90 -10.37
CA GLN A 68 -0.31 -24.97 -11.19
C GLN A 68 -1.34 -23.89 -10.82
N VAL A 69 -1.20 -23.34 -9.61
CA VAL A 69 -2.15 -22.40 -8.98
C VAL A 69 -1.64 -20.96 -9.09
N GLU A 70 -0.49 -20.76 -9.73
CA GLU A 70 0.08 -19.44 -9.96
C GLU A 70 -0.79 -18.62 -10.93
N PRO A 71 -0.92 -17.30 -10.71
CA PRO A 71 -1.71 -16.46 -11.59
C PRO A 71 -1.08 -16.38 -12.98
N ASP A 72 -1.92 -16.37 -14.01
CA ASP A 72 -1.49 -16.16 -15.39
C ASP A 72 -0.90 -14.76 -15.57
N THR A 73 0.43 -14.69 -15.60
CA THR A 73 1.18 -13.43 -15.76
C THR A 73 1.59 -13.14 -17.20
N THR A 74 1.09 -13.90 -18.18
CA THR A 74 1.47 -13.78 -19.60
C THR A 74 1.11 -12.44 -20.23
N GLN A 75 0.06 -11.77 -19.75
CA GLN A 75 -0.36 -10.44 -20.22
C GLN A 75 0.38 -9.30 -19.52
N ASN A 76 1.11 -9.57 -18.43
CA ASN A 76 1.82 -8.53 -17.68
C ASN A 76 3.20 -8.29 -18.31
N LEU A 77 3.37 -7.12 -18.93
CA LEU A 77 4.61 -6.71 -19.61
C LEU A 77 5.81 -6.48 -18.67
N ILE A 78 5.60 -6.39 -17.36
CA ILE A 78 6.58 -5.83 -16.40
C ILE A 78 7.06 -6.86 -15.37
N SER A 79 6.28 -7.89 -15.04
CA SER A 79 6.71 -8.88 -14.05
C SER A 79 5.91 -10.19 -14.10
N SER A 80 6.63 -11.30 -13.91
CA SER A 80 6.08 -12.63 -13.58
C SER A 80 5.83 -12.78 -12.07
N TRP A 81 5.01 -13.76 -11.70
CA TRP A 81 4.72 -14.10 -10.30
C TRP A 81 6.01 -14.45 -9.54
N LYS A 82 6.09 -13.99 -8.29
CA LYS A 82 7.19 -14.30 -7.39
C LYS A 82 6.62 -14.61 -6.02
N ASN A 83 6.96 -15.77 -5.48
CA ASN A 83 6.60 -16.15 -4.12
C ASN A 83 7.20 -15.17 -3.10
N GLY A 84 6.40 -14.78 -2.11
CA GLY A 84 6.72 -13.73 -1.15
C GLY A 84 6.42 -12.32 -1.65
N SER A 85 5.58 -12.19 -2.67
CA SER A 85 5.08 -10.89 -3.15
C SER A 85 4.30 -10.17 -2.04
N VAL A 86 4.48 -8.85 -1.98
CA VAL A 86 3.97 -8.02 -0.90
C VAL A 86 2.69 -7.32 -1.34
N PHE A 87 1.62 -7.52 -0.58
CA PHE A 87 0.36 -6.84 -0.76
C PHE A 87 0.02 -5.95 0.45
N TYR A 88 -0.61 -4.82 0.19
CA TYR A 88 -1.04 -3.86 1.21
C TYR A 88 -2.56 -3.76 1.20
N PHE A 89 -3.19 -4.01 2.34
CA PHE A 89 -4.64 -3.97 2.47
C PHE A 89 -5.13 -3.14 3.66
N PRO A 90 -6.32 -2.52 3.55
CA PRO A 90 -6.97 -1.87 4.67
C PRO A 90 -7.47 -2.89 5.71
N ALA A 91 -7.82 -2.40 6.89
CA ALA A 91 -8.31 -3.23 8.01
C ALA A 91 -9.60 -4.01 7.74
N MET A 92 -10.39 -3.57 6.76
CA MET A 92 -11.70 -4.15 6.43
C MET A 92 -11.65 -5.12 5.25
N ALA A 93 -10.48 -5.36 4.67
CA ALA A 93 -10.34 -6.27 3.54
C ALA A 93 -10.61 -7.73 3.96
N THR A 94 -11.27 -8.46 3.06
CA THR A 94 -11.57 -9.88 3.22
C THR A 94 -10.51 -10.75 2.56
N VAL A 95 -10.53 -12.05 2.86
CA VAL A 95 -9.69 -13.04 2.16
C VAL A 95 -10.05 -13.12 0.68
N GLN A 96 -11.32 -12.92 0.32
CA GLN A 96 -11.76 -12.85 -1.07
C GLN A 96 -11.08 -11.69 -1.82
N ASP A 97 -11.01 -10.50 -1.21
CA ASP A 97 -10.34 -9.34 -1.81
C ASP A 97 -8.85 -9.60 -2.04
N LEU A 98 -8.21 -10.37 -1.15
CA LEU A 98 -6.84 -10.80 -1.32
C LEU A 98 -6.68 -11.72 -2.52
N LYS A 99 -7.54 -12.74 -2.66
CA LYS A 99 -7.50 -13.65 -3.81
C LYS A 99 -7.70 -12.88 -5.12
N GLN A 100 -8.70 -11.99 -5.17
CA GLN A 100 -8.95 -11.15 -6.35
C GLN A 100 -7.73 -10.30 -6.73
N SER A 101 -7.03 -9.73 -5.75
CA SER A 101 -5.82 -8.94 -6.03
C SER A 101 -4.65 -9.76 -6.59
N VAL A 102 -4.54 -11.04 -6.19
CA VAL A 102 -3.45 -11.93 -6.59
C VAL A 102 -3.68 -12.43 -8.03
N TYR A 103 -4.92 -12.78 -8.36
CA TYR A 103 -5.31 -13.28 -9.68
C TYR A 103 -5.75 -12.17 -10.67
N GLY A 104 -5.84 -10.92 -10.20
CA GLY A 104 -6.21 -9.74 -10.98
C GLY A 104 -7.71 -9.51 -11.13
N ASP A 105 -8.51 -10.59 -11.26
CA ASP A 105 -9.97 -10.53 -11.39
C ASP A 105 -10.65 -11.67 -10.61
N ALA A 106 -11.90 -11.46 -10.17
CA ALA A 106 -12.69 -12.47 -9.47
C ALA A 106 -12.99 -13.71 -10.34
N SER A 107 -13.07 -13.56 -11.65
CA SER A 107 -13.33 -14.65 -12.60
C SER A 107 -12.13 -15.56 -12.85
N LYS A 108 -10.92 -15.11 -12.49
CA LYS A 108 -9.67 -15.85 -12.67
C LYS A 108 -9.25 -16.61 -11.41
N VAL A 109 -9.98 -16.45 -10.30
CA VAL A 109 -9.72 -17.17 -9.06
C VAL A 109 -10.27 -18.59 -9.21
N PRO A 110 -9.43 -19.64 -9.13
CA PRO A 110 -9.94 -21.00 -9.15
C PRO A 110 -10.76 -21.26 -7.86
N PRO A 111 -11.93 -21.94 -7.96
CA PRO A 111 -12.84 -22.10 -6.82
C PRO A 111 -12.22 -22.92 -5.67
N ALA A 112 -11.35 -23.88 -6.01
CA ALA A 112 -10.68 -24.77 -5.05
C ALA A 112 -9.50 -24.12 -4.30
N VAL A 113 -9.14 -22.86 -4.60
CA VAL A 113 -8.02 -22.20 -3.92
C VAL A 113 -8.45 -21.76 -2.55
N ARG A 114 -7.72 -22.19 -1.52
CA ARG A 114 -7.87 -21.74 -0.14
C ARG A 114 -6.68 -20.89 0.27
N ALA A 115 -6.90 -20.03 1.27
CA ALA A 115 -5.87 -19.20 1.87
C ALA A 115 -5.69 -19.58 3.32
N GLY A 116 -4.46 -19.54 3.80
CA GLY A 116 -4.19 -19.81 5.21
C GLY A 116 -2.86 -19.28 5.67
N CYS A 117 -2.66 -19.39 6.99
CA CYS A 117 -1.48 -18.87 7.67
C CYS A 117 -1.04 -19.87 8.75
N HIS A 118 0.25 -20.21 8.81
CA HIS A 118 0.79 -21.22 9.73
C HIS A 118 -0.01 -22.56 9.74
N GLY A 119 -0.48 -23.00 8.57
CA GLY A 119 -1.26 -24.24 8.44
C GLY A 119 -2.70 -24.15 8.93
N ARG A 120 -3.20 -22.96 9.28
CA ARG A 120 -4.62 -22.72 9.60
C ARG A 120 -5.31 -22.10 8.40
N MET A 121 -6.44 -22.68 8.00
CA MET A 121 -7.26 -22.20 6.90
C MET A 121 -8.09 -20.97 7.33
N MET A 122 -8.29 -20.05 6.39
CA MET A 122 -9.16 -18.89 6.53
C MET A 122 -10.35 -19.01 5.57
N GLU A 123 -11.53 -18.56 5.99
CA GLU A 123 -12.70 -18.53 5.13
C GLU A 123 -12.69 -17.29 4.22
N ASP A 124 -13.39 -17.34 3.09
CA ASP A 124 -13.38 -16.24 2.12
C ASP A 124 -14.06 -14.96 2.62
N SER A 125 -15.09 -15.12 3.46
CA SER A 125 -15.79 -14.03 4.15
C SER A 125 -15.05 -13.48 5.36
N ASP A 126 -13.99 -14.13 5.82
CA ASP A 126 -13.25 -13.67 7.00
C ASP A 126 -12.55 -12.35 6.71
N ASN A 127 -12.52 -11.50 7.74
CA ASN A 127 -11.68 -10.32 7.73
C ASN A 127 -10.22 -10.74 7.86
N LEU A 128 -9.41 -10.35 6.86
CA LEU A 128 -8.02 -10.75 6.74
C LEU A 128 -7.18 -10.31 7.94
N ALA A 129 -7.38 -9.08 8.42
CA ALA A 129 -6.62 -8.53 9.53
C ALA A 129 -6.91 -9.25 10.85
N LEU A 130 -8.18 -9.64 11.05
CA LEU A 130 -8.58 -10.41 12.23
C LEU A 130 -8.08 -11.85 12.16
N ALA A 131 -8.20 -12.50 11.00
CA ALA A 131 -7.72 -13.86 10.79
C ALA A 131 -6.20 -13.98 10.98
N VAL A 132 -5.42 -13.01 10.45
CA VAL A 132 -3.96 -12.97 10.68
C VAL A 132 -3.64 -12.71 12.15
N ARG A 133 -4.40 -11.86 12.85
CA ARG A 133 -4.19 -11.60 14.28
C ARG A 133 -4.44 -12.84 15.14
N THR A 134 -5.40 -13.70 14.78
CA THR A 134 -5.75 -14.92 15.52
C THR A 134 -4.84 -16.09 15.18
N PHE A 135 -4.52 -16.28 13.89
CA PHE A 135 -3.77 -17.44 13.42
C PHE A 135 -2.26 -17.22 13.38
N CYS A 136 -1.80 -16.05 12.95
CA CYS A 136 -0.38 -15.77 12.72
C CYS A 136 0.03 -14.38 13.19
N LYS A 137 -0.05 -14.19 14.51
CA LYS A 137 0.29 -12.94 15.19
C LYS A 137 1.70 -12.48 14.82
N ARG A 138 1.77 -11.30 14.18
CA ARG A 138 3.01 -10.60 13.76
C ARG A 138 3.84 -11.27 12.66
N ASP A 139 3.43 -12.42 12.12
CA ASP A 139 4.07 -13.03 10.94
C ASP A 139 3.03 -13.25 9.82
N PRO A 140 2.69 -12.21 9.04
CA PRO A 140 1.64 -12.25 8.03
C PRO A 140 2.12 -12.94 6.74
N LYS A 141 2.43 -14.23 6.82
CA LYS A 141 2.79 -15.09 5.67
C LYS A 141 1.58 -15.92 5.27
N ILE A 142 0.94 -15.49 4.20
CA ILE A 142 -0.25 -16.14 3.67
C ILE A 142 0.17 -17.11 2.59
N VAL A 143 -0.29 -18.34 2.69
CA VAL A 143 -0.09 -19.37 1.69
C VAL A 143 -1.43 -19.64 1.00
N LEU A 144 -1.40 -19.68 -0.33
CA LEU A 144 -2.50 -20.11 -1.19
C LEU A 144 -2.19 -21.50 -1.72
N TRP A 145 -3.14 -22.41 -1.62
CA TRP A 145 -3.05 -23.78 -2.14
C TRP A 145 -4.41 -24.23 -2.65
N GLU A 146 -4.42 -25.23 -3.54
CA GLU A 146 -5.66 -25.91 -3.94
C GLU A 146 -5.99 -27.03 -2.97
N GLU A 147 -7.25 -27.15 -2.59
CA GLU A 147 -7.73 -28.36 -1.91
C GLU A 147 -8.16 -29.43 -2.91
N GLU A 148 -7.56 -30.61 -2.80
CA GLU A 148 -7.86 -31.76 -3.66
C GLU A 148 -9.31 -32.28 -3.48
N THR A 149 -9.92 -32.02 -2.31
CA THR A 149 -11.29 -32.44 -1.98
C THR A 149 -12.34 -31.82 -2.91
N GLU A 150 -12.12 -30.59 -3.38
CA GLU A 150 -13.01 -29.91 -4.33
C GLU A 150 -12.65 -30.22 -5.79
N LYS A 151 -11.38 -30.56 -6.06
CA LYS A 151 -10.91 -30.99 -7.38
C LYS A 151 -11.53 -32.34 -7.82
N ALA A 152 -11.94 -33.17 -6.86
CA ALA A 152 -12.64 -34.44 -7.10
C ALA A 152 -14.17 -34.31 -7.23
N ALA A 153 -14.74 -33.14 -6.93
CA ALA A 153 -16.19 -32.90 -6.97
C ALA A 153 -16.67 -32.21 -8.27
N CYS A 154 -15.75 -31.89 -9.18
CA CYS A 154 -16.01 -31.36 -10.52
C CYS A 154 -15.75 -32.39 -11.62
#